data_AF-A0A661G0H6-F1
#
_entry.id   AF-A0A661G0H6-F1
#
_cell.length_a   1.000
_cell.length_b   1.000
_cell.length_c   1.000
_cell.angle_alpha   90.00
_cell.angle_beta   90.00
_cell.angle_gamma   90.00
#
_symmetry.space_group_name_H-M   'P 1'
#
loop_
_entity.id
_entity.type
_entity.pdbx_description
1 polymer ?
#
loop_
_entity_poly.entity_id
_entity_poly.type
_entity_poly.pdbx_seq_one_letter_code
_entity_poly.pdbx_strand_id
1 'polypeptide(L)'
;MDTLTITIGVSILIYIVIGSYAGRSVKELDDYFVAGRRAPTLLILGTLVASVMSTAIFMGEAAFTYDGQFGAYLLFPGIAVTGYMLGALFFGVYLRRSRAPTVADYFGRRFQSRRLQQFAGFTIILGLGGYLLIVTQG
;
A
#
# COMPACT_ATOMS: atom_id res chain seq x y z
N MET A 1 -1.87 34.73 -5.93
CA MET A 1 -1.67 33.26 -5.89
C MET A 1 -3.02 32.62 -6.09
N ASP A 2 -3.14 31.73 -7.06
CA ASP A 2 -4.40 31.08 -7.37
C ASP A 2 -4.77 30.11 -6.23
N THR A 3 -6.07 29.94 -5.98
CA THR A 3 -6.59 29.07 -4.91
C THR A 3 -6.05 27.64 -5.01
N LEU A 4 -5.81 27.15 -6.21
CA LEU A 4 -5.20 25.84 -6.49
C LEU A 4 -3.74 25.77 -5.99
N THR A 5 -2.92 26.77 -6.31
CA THR A 5 -1.51 26.83 -5.86
C THR A 5 -1.43 26.91 -4.34
N ILE A 6 -2.31 27.69 -3.71
CA ILE A 6 -2.38 27.79 -2.24
C ILE A 6 -2.75 26.43 -1.64
N THR A 7 -3.75 25.76 -2.19
CA THR A 7 -4.22 24.46 -1.66
C THR A 7 -3.15 23.37 -1.78
N ILE A 8 -2.46 23.30 -2.93
CA ILE A 8 -1.35 22.36 -3.14
C ILE A 8 -0.18 22.70 -2.21
N GLY A 9 0.17 23.98 -2.06
CA GLY A 9 1.23 24.40 -1.15
C GLY A 9 0.95 24.00 0.29
N VAL A 10 -0.28 24.20 0.76
CA VAL A 10 -0.71 23.81 2.11
C VAL A 10 -0.70 22.29 2.28
N SER A 11 -1.18 21.50 1.30
CA SER A 11 -1.20 20.04 1.42
C SER A 11 0.21 19.45 1.48
N ILE A 12 1.14 19.92 0.66
CA ILE A 12 2.55 19.53 0.70
C ILE A 12 3.15 19.86 2.07
N LEU A 13 2.90 21.07 2.58
CA LEU A 13 3.41 21.48 3.88
C LEU A 13 2.89 20.59 5.01
N ILE A 14 1.61 20.24 4.99
CA ILE A 14 1.01 19.30 5.94
C ILE A 14 1.71 17.93 5.87
N TYR A 15 1.92 17.38 4.67
CA TYR A 15 2.61 16.10 4.51
C TYR A 15 4.05 16.14 5.04
N ILE A 16 4.79 17.21 4.76
CA ILE A 16 6.16 17.39 5.26
C ILE A 16 6.17 17.46 6.79
N VAL A 17 5.25 18.22 7.39
CA VAL A 17 5.17 18.38 8.85
C VAL A 17 4.84 17.04 9.52
N ILE A 18 3.81 16.33 9.02
CA ILE A 18 3.41 15.03 9.57
C ILE A 18 4.52 14.00 9.39
N GLY A 19 5.13 13.93 8.20
CA GLY A 19 6.23 13.01 7.90
C GLY A 19 7.45 13.27 8.76
N SER A 20 7.82 14.54 8.95
CA SER A 20 8.95 14.93 9.82
C SER A 20 8.67 14.62 11.30
N TYR A 21 7.43 14.83 11.76
CA TYR A 21 7.03 14.50 13.12
C TYR A 21 7.05 12.99 13.36
N ALA A 22 6.44 12.21 12.47
CA ALA A 22 6.43 10.75 12.55
C ALA A 22 7.84 10.15 12.42
N GLY A 23 8.69 10.72 11.56
CA GLY A 23 10.07 10.29 11.36
C GLY A 23 10.92 10.34 12.63
N ARG A 24 10.62 11.24 13.59
CA ARG A 24 11.32 11.31 14.89
C ARG A 24 11.10 10.08 15.76
N SER A 25 10.03 9.32 15.50
CA SER A 25 9.71 8.10 16.27
C SER A 25 10.41 6.85 15.75
N VAL A 26 11.05 6.91 14.57
CA VAL A 26 11.76 5.78 13.96
C VAL A 26 13.19 5.73 14.48
N LYS A 27 13.50 4.70 15.27
CA LYS A 27 14.86 4.48 15.82
C LYS A 27 15.46 3.16 15.37
N GLU A 28 14.63 2.12 15.27
CA GLU A 28 15.05 0.78 14.87
C GLU A 28 14.40 0.33 13.56
N LEU A 29 14.94 -0.72 12.93
CA LEU A 29 14.37 -1.30 11.70
C LEU A 29 12.95 -1.84 11.91
N ASP A 30 12.66 -2.37 13.09
CA ASP A 30 11.32 -2.83 13.44
C ASP A 30 10.32 -1.66 13.57
N ASP A 31 10.76 -0.48 14.00
CA ASP A 31 9.92 0.72 14.00
C ASP A 31 9.64 1.18 12.57
N TYR A 32 10.62 1.06 11.67
CA TYR A 32 10.48 1.45 10.27
C TYR A 32 9.57 0.51 9.47
N PHE A 33 9.78 -0.82 9.56
CA PHE A 33 9.05 -1.78 8.74
C PHE A 33 7.68 -2.16 9.29
N VAL A 34 7.51 -2.20 10.62
CA VAL A 34 6.28 -2.72 11.25
C VAL A 34 5.69 -1.79 12.31
N ALA A 35 6.11 -0.52 12.35
CA ALA A 35 5.64 0.47 13.33
C ALA A 35 5.76 -0.04 14.79
N GLY A 36 6.84 -0.78 15.09
CA GLY A 36 7.09 -1.35 16.40
C GLY A 36 6.01 -2.34 16.88
N ARG A 37 5.15 -2.83 15.96
CA ARG A 37 3.98 -3.70 16.20
C ARG A 37 2.97 -3.14 17.21
N ARG A 38 2.94 -1.81 17.39
CA ARG A 38 2.07 -1.09 18.34
C ARG A 38 0.97 -0.27 17.66
N ALA A 39 0.87 -0.30 16.33
CA ALA A 39 -0.15 0.45 15.60
C ALA A 39 -1.56 -0.03 15.98
N PRO A 40 -2.48 0.89 16.33
CA PRO A 40 -3.87 0.53 16.61
C PRO A 40 -4.56 0.07 15.32
N THR A 41 -5.57 -0.79 15.46
CA THR A 41 -6.28 -1.40 14.32
C THR A 41 -6.83 -0.36 13.33
N LEU A 42 -7.30 0.79 13.83
CA LEU A 42 -7.81 1.87 12.99
C LEU A 42 -6.72 2.47 12.09
N LEU A 43 -5.49 2.62 12.59
CA LEU A 43 -4.38 3.13 11.81
C LEU A 43 -3.99 2.12 10.73
N ILE A 44 -3.91 0.83 11.08
CA ILE A 44 -3.61 -0.23 10.12
C ILE A 44 -4.66 -0.25 9.00
N LEU A 45 -5.94 -0.21 9.35
CA LEU A 45 -7.04 -0.18 8.38
C LEU A 45 -6.98 1.08 7.51
N GLY A 46 -6.73 2.25 8.11
CA GLY A 46 -6.55 3.50 7.38
C GLY A 46 -5.40 3.44 6.37
N THR A 47 -4.25 2.88 6.76
CA THR A 47 -3.12 2.70 5.84
C THR A 47 -3.40 1.69 4.73
N LEU A 48 -4.20 0.66 5.01
CA LEU A 48 -4.61 -0.33 4.00
C LEU A 48 -5.50 0.31 2.95
N VAL A 49 -6.52 1.07 3.38
CA VAL A 49 -7.42 1.81 2.48
C VAL A 49 -6.63 2.86 1.68
N ALA A 50 -5.78 3.64 2.35
CA ALA A 50 -4.95 4.65 1.70
C ALA A 50 -3.99 4.06 0.66
N SER A 51 -3.50 2.83 0.87
CA SER A 51 -2.58 2.16 -0.06
C SER A 51 -3.28 1.64 -1.32
N VAL A 52 -4.57 1.29 -1.21
CA VAL A 52 -5.38 0.90 -2.38
C VAL A 52 -5.79 2.14 -3.15
N MET A 53 -6.14 3.22 -2.46
CA MET A 53 -6.58 4.46 -3.09
C MET A 53 -5.41 5.22 -3.73
N SER A 54 -5.36 5.22 -5.06
CA SER A 54 -4.36 5.95 -5.83
C SER A 54 -5.00 6.78 -6.94
N THR A 55 -4.23 7.72 -7.48
CA THR A 55 -4.64 8.54 -8.62
C THR A 55 -5.02 7.69 -9.83
N ALA A 56 -4.36 6.56 -10.04
CA ALA A 56 -4.66 5.63 -11.13
C ALA A 56 -6.07 5.04 -11.01
N ILE A 57 -6.53 4.71 -9.80
CA ILE A 57 -7.90 4.23 -9.59
C ILE A 57 -8.88 5.40 -9.80
N PHE A 58 -8.63 6.56 -9.18
CA PHE A 58 -9.56 7.70 -9.31
C PHE A 58 -9.74 8.20 -10.74
N MET A 59 -8.64 8.37 -11.49
CA MET A 59 -8.71 8.84 -12.87
C MET A 59 -9.12 7.73 -13.83
N GLY A 60 -8.63 6.50 -13.62
CA GLY A 60 -8.98 5.35 -14.45
C GLY A 60 -10.47 5.02 -14.40
N GLU A 61 -11.03 4.88 -13.20
CA GLU A 61 -12.47 4.59 -13.03
C GLU A 61 -13.34 5.69 -13.65
N ALA A 62 -12.94 6.95 -13.52
CA ALA A 62 -13.64 8.07 -14.13
C ALA A 62 -13.58 8.02 -15.68
N ALA A 63 -12.41 7.73 -16.24
CA ALA A 63 -12.22 7.62 -17.69
C ALA A 63 -13.02 6.46 -18.29
N PHE A 64 -12.96 5.26 -17.68
CA PHE A 64 -13.71 4.11 -18.18
C PHE A 64 -15.23 4.26 -18.03
N THR A 65 -15.68 4.95 -16.97
CA THR A 65 -17.09 5.31 -16.82
C THR A 65 -17.53 6.28 -17.91
N TYR A 66 -16.69 7.26 -18.25
CA TYR A 66 -16.94 8.19 -19.35
C TYR A 66 -17.06 7.47 -20.70
N ASP A 67 -16.24 6.45 -20.93
CA ASP A 67 -16.28 5.59 -22.12
C ASP A 67 -17.43 4.55 -22.11
N GLY A 68 -18.36 4.64 -21.15
CA GLY A 68 -19.57 3.81 -21.10
C GLY A 68 -19.39 2.43 -20.47
N GLN A 69 -18.25 2.15 -19.83
CA GLN A 69 -17.94 0.84 -19.23
C GLN A 69 -18.35 0.72 -17.75
N PHE A 70 -19.30 1.54 -17.30
CA PHE A 70 -19.71 1.66 -15.90
C PHE A 70 -20.04 0.32 -15.22
N GLY A 71 -20.72 -0.61 -15.92
CA GLY A 71 -21.16 -1.88 -15.33
C GLY A 71 -20.02 -2.78 -14.84
N ALA A 72 -18.91 -2.87 -15.58
CA ALA A 72 -17.77 -3.69 -15.20
C ALA A 72 -16.96 -3.00 -14.08
N TYR A 73 -16.75 -1.69 -14.22
CA TYR A 73 -15.96 -0.90 -13.28
C TYR A 73 -16.67 -0.65 -11.94
N LEU A 74 -18.00 -0.74 -11.88
CA LEU A 74 -18.72 -0.75 -10.60
C LEU A 74 -18.39 -1.99 -9.73
N LEU A 75 -18.09 -3.13 -10.35
CA LEU A 75 -17.81 -4.38 -9.65
C LEU A 75 -16.34 -4.50 -9.20
N PHE A 76 -15.42 -3.88 -9.92
CA PHE A 76 -13.97 -4.04 -9.73
C PHE A 76 -13.49 -3.58 -8.34
N PRO A 77 -13.90 -2.41 -7.81
CA PRO A 77 -13.57 -2.00 -6.46
C PRO A 77 -14.09 -2.97 -5.40
N GLY A 78 -15.31 -3.50 -5.57
CA GLY A 78 -15.90 -4.47 -4.65
C GLY A 78 -15.13 -5.78 -4.60
N ILE A 79 -14.69 -6.28 -5.75
CA ILE A 79 -13.84 -7.47 -5.86
C ILE A 79 -12.47 -7.21 -5.22
N ALA A 80 -11.86 -6.05 -5.47
CA ALA A 80 -10.58 -5.68 -4.90
C ALA A 80 -10.63 -5.63 -3.36
N VAL A 81 -11.65 -4.97 -2.79
CA VAL A 81 -11.87 -4.88 -1.34
C VAL A 81 -12.07 -6.28 -0.74
N THR A 82 -12.89 -7.10 -1.38
CA THR A 82 -13.14 -8.49 -0.94
C THR A 82 -11.84 -9.30 -0.94
N GLY A 83 -11.02 -9.16 -1.99
CA GLY A 83 -9.70 -9.79 -2.08
C GLY A 83 -8.77 -9.40 -0.92
N TYR A 84 -8.76 -8.11 -0.56
CA TYR A 84 -8.00 -7.63 0.60
C TYR A 84 -8.51 -8.20 1.93
N MET A 85 -9.83 -8.27 2.11
CA MET A 85 -10.43 -8.87 3.31
C MET A 85 -10.09 -10.34 3.44
N LEU A 86 -10.25 -11.12 2.36
CA LEU A 86 -9.92 -12.54 2.34
C LEU A 86 -8.40 -12.74 2.53
N GLY A 87 -7.57 -11.94 1.86
CA GLY A 87 -6.12 -11.96 2.03
C GLY A 87 -5.69 -11.71 3.48
N ALA A 88 -6.25 -10.68 4.12
CA ALA A 88 -5.98 -10.37 5.51
C ALA A 88 -6.47 -11.46 6.47
N LEU A 89 -7.64 -12.06 6.22
CA LEU A 89 -8.22 -13.11 7.07
C LEU A 89 -7.45 -14.42 6.96
N PHE A 90 -7.18 -14.89 5.74
CA PHE A 90 -6.52 -16.17 5.51
C PHE A 90 -5.01 -16.10 5.69
N PHE A 91 -4.34 -15.05 5.21
CA PHE A 91 -2.88 -14.94 5.25
C PHE A 91 -2.35 -14.04 6.37
N GLY A 92 -3.13 -13.05 6.81
CA GLY A 92 -2.69 -12.08 7.81
C GLY A 92 -2.35 -12.70 9.17
N VAL A 93 -3.07 -13.76 9.59
CA VAL A 93 -2.75 -14.49 10.83
C VAL A 93 -1.37 -15.16 10.76
N TYR A 94 -1.05 -15.80 9.63
CA TYR A 94 0.24 -16.47 9.45
C TYR A 94 1.39 -15.47 9.41
N LEU A 95 1.22 -14.37 8.67
CA LEU A 95 2.19 -13.28 8.61
C LEU A 95 2.43 -12.67 10.00
N ARG A 96 1.36 -12.33 10.73
CA ARG A 96 1.46 -11.71 12.07
C ARG A 96 2.14 -12.64 13.07
N ARG A 97 1.88 -13.95 13.03
CA ARG A 97 2.53 -14.94 13.91
C ARG A 97 4.01 -15.12 13.59
N SER A 98 4.41 -15.05 12.32
CA SER A 98 5.80 -15.27 11.90
C SER A 98 6.78 -14.20 12.37
N ARG A 99 6.27 -13.01 12.74
CA ARG A 99 7.05 -11.80 13.08
C ARG A 99 8.09 -11.40 12.03
N ALA A 100 8.01 -11.93 10.80
CA ALA A 100 8.88 -11.55 9.71
C ALA A 100 8.62 -10.08 9.31
N PRO A 101 9.66 -9.29 9.04
CA PRO A 101 9.52 -7.89 8.65
C PRO A 101 8.98 -7.73 7.23
N THR A 102 9.15 -8.73 6.35
CA THR A 102 8.66 -8.71 4.97
C THR A 102 8.05 -10.05 4.57
N VAL A 103 7.18 -10.02 3.55
CA VAL A 103 6.56 -11.23 2.99
C VAL A 103 7.61 -12.15 2.36
N ALA A 104 8.62 -11.59 1.69
CA ALA A 104 9.73 -12.37 1.15
C ALA A 104 10.51 -13.11 2.24
N ASP A 105 10.77 -12.45 3.38
CA ASP A 105 11.45 -13.07 4.52
C ASP A 105 10.57 -14.14 5.19
N TYR A 106 9.24 -13.94 5.23
CA TYR A 106 8.31 -15.00 5.63
C TYR A 106 8.47 -16.26 4.78
N PHE A 107 8.48 -16.13 3.45
CA PHE A 107 8.68 -17.28 2.55
C PHE A 107 10.06 -17.93 2.72
N GLY A 108 11.11 -17.12 2.91
CA GLY A 108 12.46 -17.62 3.19
C GLY A 108 12.51 -18.49 4.44
N ARG A 109 11.91 -18.02 5.55
CA ARG A 109 11.85 -18.76 6.82
C ARG A 109 10.93 -19.98 6.75
N ARG A 110 9.76 -19.85 6.12
CA ARG A 110 8.73 -20.91 6.06
C ARG A 110 9.18 -22.13 5.26
N PHE A 111 9.99 -21.93 4.23
CA PHE A 111 10.48 -22.98 3.33
C PHE A 111 11.98 -23.24 3.45
N GLN A 112 12.66 -22.56 4.39
CA GLN A 112 14.13 -22.60 4.58
C GLN A 112 14.93 -22.44 3.27
N SER A 113 14.44 -21.63 2.34
CA SER A 113 15.00 -21.50 0.99
C SER A 113 15.30 -20.05 0.66
N ARG A 114 16.60 -19.75 0.54
CA ARG A 114 17.08 -18.41 0.14
C ARG A 114 16.72 -18.06 -1.31
N ARG A 115 16.63 -19.07 -2.18
CA ARG A 115 16.19 -18.90 -3.58
C ARG A 115 14.73 -18.45 -3.65
N LEU A 116 13.86 -19.05 -2.82
CA LEU A 116 12.45 -18.68 -2.76
C LEU A 116 12.27 -17.25 -2.22
N GLN A 117 13.05 -16.87 -1.21
CA GLN A 117 13.07 -15.50 -0.70
C GLN A 117 13.49 -14.48 -1.77
N GLN A 118 14.54 -14.79 -2.54
CA GLN A 118 14.99 -13.93 -3.64
C GLN A 118 13.94 -13.82 -4.75
N PHE A 119 13.31 -14.93 -5.12
CA PHE A 119 12.24 -14.93 -6.11
C PHE A 119 11.05 -14.08 -5.66
N ALA A 120 10.59 -14.26 -4.42
CA ALA A 120 9.52 -13.45 -3.84
C ALA A 120 9.90 -11.96 -3.75
N GLY A 121 11.16 -11.64 -3.41
CA GLY A 121 11.65 -10.25 -3.41
C GLY A 121 11.64 -9.65 -4.82
N PHE A 122 12.07 -10.42 -5.82
CA PHE A 122 12.11 -9.97 -7.21
C PHE A 122 10.72 -9.70 -7.79
N THR A 123 9.74 -10.57 -7.53
CA THR A 123 8.36 -10.36 -7.97
C THR A 123 7.74 -9.11 -7.35
N ILE A 124 8.03 -8.83 -6.07
CA ILE A 124 7.59 -7.61 -5.39
C ILE A 124 8.20 -6.37 -6.07
N ILE A 125 9.50 -6.38 -6.36
CA ILE A 125 10.18 -5.26 -7.04
C ILE A 125 9.58 -5.02 -8.42
N LEU A 126 9.38 -6.08 -9.22
CA LEU A 126 8.76 -5.95 -10.53
C LEU A 126 7.32 -5.44 -10.45
N GLY A 127 6.51 -5.95 -9.52
CA GLY A 127 5.13 -5.54 -9.33
C GLY A 127 5.01 -4.08 -8.91
N LEU A 128 5.76 -3.66 -7.89
CA LEU A 128 5.80 -2.26 -7.44
C LEU A 128 6.42 -1.34 -8.49
N GLY A 129 7.46 -1.79 -9.20
CA GLY A 129 8.05 -1.03 -10.30
C GLY A 129 7.06 -0.79 -11.43
N GLY A 130 6.34 -1.82 -11.86
CA GLY A 130 5.27 -1.70 -12.85
C GLY A 130 4.15 -0.77 -12.39
N TYR A 131 3.73 -0.88 -11.13
CA TYR A 131 2.74 0.01 -10.54
C TYR A 131 3.19 1.48 -10.53
N LEU A 132 4.44 1.76 -10.13
CA LEU A 132 4.98 3.11 -10.13
C LEU A 132 5.03 3.70 -11.55
N LEU A 133 5.39 2.90 -12.56
CA LEU A 133 5.37 3.33 -13.95
C LEU A 133 3.96 3.74 -14.39
N ILE A 134 2.95 2.93 -14.07
CA ILE A 134 1.54 3.23 -14.39
C ILE A 134 1.12 4.54 -13.72
N VAL A 135 1.41 4.71 -12.43
CA VAL A 135 1.02 5.92 -11.68
C VAL A 135 1.72 7.18 -12.22
N THR A 136 2.95 7.06 -12.73
CA THR A 136 3.66 8.20 -13.33
C THR A 136 3.18 8.56 -14.73
N GLN A 137 2.52 7.64 -15.44
CA GLN A 137 2.08 7.87 -16.81
C GLN A 137 0.76 8.64 -16.93
N GLY A 138 0.01 8.77 -15.83
CA GLY A 138 -1.24 9.55 -15.77
C GLY A 138 -2.41 8.81 -16.36
#